data_AF-A0A7X6A9X7-F1
#
_entry.id   AF-A0A7X6A9X7-F1
#
_cell.length_a   1.000
_cell.length_b   1.000
_cell.length_c   1.000
_cell.angle_alpha   90.00
_cell.angle_beta   90.00
_cell.angle_gamma   90.00
#
_symmetry.space_group_name_H-M   'P 1'
#
loop_
_entity.id
_entity.type
_entity.pdbx_description
1 polymer ?
#
loop_
_entity_poly.entity_id
_entity_poly.type
_entity_poly.pdbx_seq_one_letter_code
_entity_poly.pdbx_strand_id
1 'polypeptide(L)'
;TVWAWRRRRVHHIRNLVREMLVLFDFEREFYVGAGVPVTWVGHPLAEPASPLDTAELRRRVGLRPDSTVIGLLPGSRAAEIKRHMP
;
A
#
# COMPACT_ATOMS: atom_id res chain seq x y z
N THR A 1 5.25 -7.25 0.91
CA THR A 1 5.25 -7.06 -0.55
C THR A 1 6.68 -7.24 -1.05
N VAL A 2 6.87 -8.03 -2.12
CA VAL A 2 8.18 -8.09 -2.79
C VAL A 2 8.30 -6.80 -3.60
N TRP A 3 8.74 -5.73 -2.95
CA TRP A 3 9.09 -4.52 -3.69
C TRP A 3 10.31 -4.85 -4.55
N ALA A 4 10.25 -4.62 -5.85
CA ALA A 4 11.24 -5.04 -6.84
C ALA A 4 12.57 -4.25 -6.78
N TRP A 5 13.06 -3.91 -5.58
CA TRP A 5 14.20 -3.02 -5.35
C TRP A 5 15.56 -3.59 -5.72
N ARG A 6 15.59 -4.85 -6.15
CA ARG A 6 16.74 -5.47 -6.82
C ARG A 6 16.23 -6.26 -7.99
N ARG A 7 16.22 -5.66 -9.18
CA ARG A 7 15.75 -6.31 -10.44
C ARG A 7 16.26 -7.73 -10.59
N ARG A 8 17.53 -8.01 -10.21
CA ARG A 8 18.12 -9.37 -10.24
C ARG A 8 17.34 -10.44 -9.46
N ARG A 9 16.62 -10.08 -8.39
CA ARG A 9 15.81 -11.04 -7.61
C ARG A 9 14.62 -11.57 -8.39
N VAL A 10 14.17 -10.88 -9.44
CA VAL A 10 13.06 -11.34 -10.28
C VAL A 10 13.37 -12.70 -10.92
N HIS A 11 14.63 -12.96 -11.26
CA HIS A 11 15.06 -14.25 -11.81
C HIS A 11 14.97 -15.37 -10.79
N HIS A 12 15.28 -15.09 -9.51
CA HIS A 12 15.10 -16.07 -8.45
C HIS A 12 13.62 -16.34 -8.22
N ILE A 13 12.79 -15.30 -8.19
CA ILE A 13 11.34 -15.42 -8.02
C ILE A 13 10.74 -16.29 -9.12
N ARG A 14 11.09 -16.04 -10.38
CA ARG A 14 10.65 -16.85 -11.53
C ARG A 14 10.90 -18.35 -11.35
N ASN A 15 12.02 -18.71 -10.73
CA ASN A 15 12.39 -20.11 -10.54
C ASN A 15 11.76 -20.74 -9.27
N LEU A 16 11.21 -19.92 -8.38
CA LEU A 16 10.71 -20.35 -7.07
C LEU A 16 9.19 -20.34 -6.97
N VAL A 17 8.50 -19.60 -7.84
CA VAL A 17 7.03 -19.47 -7.80
C VAL A 17 6.41 -20.09 -9.04
N ARG A 18 5.29 -20.78 -8.84
CA ARG A 18 4.43 -21.24 -9.93
C ARG A 18 3.58 -20.10 -10.51
N GLU A 19 3.11 -19.21 -9.63
CA GLU A 19 2.19 -18.13 -9.94
C GLU A 19 2.42 -16.98 -8.94
N MET A 20 2.39 -15.74 -9.42
CA MET A 20 2.47 -14.54 -8.59
C MET A 20 1.10 -13.85 -8.54
N LEU A 21 0.57 -13.65 -7.34
CA LEU A 21 -0.64 -12.85 -7.13
C LEU A 21 -0.23 -11.40 -6.86
N VAL A 22 -0.64 -10.48 -7.73
CA VAL A 22 -0.29 -9.05 -7.63
C VAL A 22 -1.51 -8.19 -7.35
N LEU A 23 -1.30 -7.09 -6.63
CA LEU A 23 -2.39 -6.21 -6.19
C LEU A 23 -2.56 -5.02 -7.14
N PHE A 24 -1.47 -4.52 -7.72
CA PHE A 24 -1.47 -3.32 -8.56
C PHE A 24 -1.08 -3.61 -10.01
N ASP A 25 -1.61 -2.80 -10.94
CA ASP A 25 -1.35 -2.96 -12.37
C ASP A 25 0.14 -2.84 -12.73
N PHE A 26 0.87 -1.91 -12.11
CA PHE A 26 2.31 -1.75 -12.35
C PHE A 26 3.14 -2.98 -11.93
N GLU A 27 2.67 -3.75 -10.92
CA GLU A 27 3.34 -4.98 -10.50
C GLU A 27 3.15 -6.06 -11.57
N ARG A 28 1.95 -6.16 -12.15
CA ARG A 28 1.65 -7.07 -13.24
C ARG A 28 2.58 -6.84 -14.42
N GLU A 29 2.68 -5.61 -14.89
CA GLU A 29 3.56 -5.24 -16.01
C GLU A 29 5.03 -5.61 -15.72
N PHE A 30 5.49 -5.32 -14.51
CA PHE A 30 6.86 -5.63 -14.09
C PHE A 30 7.17 -7.13 -14.11
N TYR A 31 6.31 -7.97 -13.54
CA TYR A 31 6.55 -9.40 -13.41
C TYR A 31 6.32 -10.16 -14.73
N VAL A 32 5.33 -9.75 -15.53
CA VAL A 32 5.10 -10.30 -16.87
C VAL A 32 6.30 -10.02 -17.77
N GLY A 33 6.84 -8.79 -17.76
CA GLY A 33 8.05 -8.44 -18.51
C GLY A 33 9.30 -9.24 -18.10
N ALA A 34 9.30 -9.84 -16.91
CA ALA A 34 10.37 -10.72 -16.43
C ALA A 34 10.10 -12.22 -16.66
N GLY A 35 8.98 -12.56 -17.31
CA GLY A 35 8.58 -13.94 -17.59
C GLY A 35 8.10 -14.72 -16.35
N VAL A 36 7.55 -14.03 -15.35
CA VAL A 36 6.91 -14.65 -14.19
C VAL A 36 5.42 -14.83 -14.48
N PRO A 37 4.82 -16.01 -14.26
CA PRO A 37 3.36 -16.19 -14.34
C PRO A 37 2.66 -15.33 -13.28
N VAL A 38 1.65 -14.56 -13.68
CA VAL A 38 1.00 -13.54 -12.83
C VAL A 38 -0.51 -13.55 -12.99
N THR A 39 -1.21 -13.50 -11.85
CA THR A 39 -2.64 -13.25 -11.73
C THR A 39 -2.84 -11.96 -10.95
N TRP A 40 -3.59 -11.02 -11.54
CA TRP A 40 -3.98 -9.80 -10.84
C TRP A 40 -5.24 -10.07 -10.02
N VAL A 41 -5.17 -9.81 -8.72
CA VAL A 41 -6.26 -10.08 -7.77
C VAL A 41 -6.90 -8.81 -7.22
N GLY A 42 -6.45 -7.64 -7.69
CA GLY A 42 -6.91 -6.34 -7.20
C GLY A 42 -6.35 -6.00 -5.82
N HIS A 43 -6.58 -4.75 -5.41
CA HIS A 43 -6.18 -4.26 -4.09
C HIS A 43 -7.44 -3.86 -3.31
N PRO A 44 -7.80 -4.58 -2.22
CA PRO A 44 -9.05 -4.34 -1.48
C PRO A 44 -9.23 -2.90 -0.97
N LEU A 45 -8.15 -2.18 -0.68
CA LEU A 45 -8.20 -0.77 -0.26
C LEU A 45 -8.03 0.24 -1.42
N ALA A 46 -7.79 -0.22 -2.64
CA ALA A 46 -7.78 0.66 -3.82
C ALA A 46 -9.20 0.77 -4.41
N GLU A 47 -10.06 -0.21 -4.14
CA GLU A 47 -11.48 -0.05 -4.35
C GLU A 47 -12.02 0.98 -3.35
N PRO A 48 -12.91 1.89 -3.79
CA PRO A 48 -13.47 2.90 -2.92
C PRO A 48 -14.18 2.22 -1.75
N ALA A 49 -13.67 2.45 -0.54
CA ALA A 49 -14.38 2.10 0.68
C ALA A 49 -15.78 2.75 0.64
N SER A 50 -16.76 2.09 1.26
CA SER A 50 -18.07 2.70 1.46
C SER A 50 -17.91 4.14 2.00
N PRO A 51 -18.72 5.10 1.54
CA PRO A 51 -18.59 6.48 1.96
C PRO A 51 -18.56 6.56 3.48
N LEU A 52 -17.47 7.11 4.02
CA LEU A 52 -17.27 7.25 5.46
C LEU A 52 -18.13 8.40 5.98
N ASP A 53 -18.94 8.14 7.02
CA ASP A 53 -19.59 9.20 7.78
C ASP A 53 -18.54 9.96 8.58
N THR A 54 -18.16 11.12 8.06
CA THR A 54 -17.14 11.99 8.67
C THR A 54 -17.60 12.55 10.03
N ALA A 55 -18.91 12.78 10.21
CA ALA A 55 -19.44 13.28 11.47
C ALA A 55 -19.41 12.19 12.55
N GLU A 56 -19.75 10.96 12.20
CA GLU A 56 -19.60 9.80 13.08
C GLU A 56 -18.13 9.59 13.46
N LEU A 57 -17.21 9.62 12.49
CA LEU A 57 -15.78 9.46 12.74
C LEU A 57 -15.28 10.51 13.73
N ARG A 58 -15.61 11.79 13.52
CA ARG A 58 -15.24 12.88 14.43
C ARG A 58 -15.73 12.64 15.85
N ARG A 59 -17.00 12.23 16.03
CA ARG A 59 -17.54 11.87 17.35
C ARG A 59 -16.76 10.71 17.98
N ARG A 60 -16.47 9.65 17.22
CA ARG A 60 -15.75 8.47 17.70
C ARG A 60 -14.32 8.76 18.15
N VAL A 61 -13.63 9.68 17.49
CA VAL A 61 -12.25 10.07 17.85
C VAL A 61 -12.17 11.32 18.74
N GLY A 62 -13.31 11.83 19.23
CA GLY A 62 -13.35 12.97 20.15
C GLY A 62 -12.99 14.33 19.53
N LEU A 63 -13.17 14.48 18.21
CA LEU A 63 -12.91 15.73 17.50
C LEU A 63 -14.16 16.61 17.47
N ARG A 64 -13.97 17.94 17.58
CA ARG A 64 -15.07 18.90 17.44
C ARG A 64 -15.57 18.93 15.99
N PRO A 65 -16.88 19.18 15.77
CA PRO A 65 -17.44 19.27 14.42
C PRO A 65 -16.69 20.28 13.53
N ASP A 66 -16.41 21.48 14.07
CA ASP A 66 -15.88 22.61 13.31
C ASP A 66 -14.37 22.84 13.47
N SER A 67 -13.65 21.93 14.13
CA SER A 67 -12.20 22.07 14.24
C SER A 67 -11.49 21.65 12.96
N THR A 68 -10.47 22.44 12.58
CA THR A 68 -9.45 22.01 11.61
C THR A 68 -8.73 20.78 12.14
N VAL A 69 -8.64 19.74 11.31
CA VAL A 69 -7.99 18.46 11.65
C VAL A 69 -6.75 18.32 10.77
N ILE A 70 -5.60 18.09 11.40
CA ILE A 70 -4.33 17.84 10.71
C ILE A 70 -3.91 16.41 11.00
N GLY A 71 -3.79 15.58 9.96
CA GLY A 71 -3.24 14.24 10.05
C GLY A 71 -1.73 14.27 9.93
N LEU A 72 -1.02 13.82 10.96
CA LEU A 72 0.44 13.68 10.94
C LEU A 72 0.79 12.20 10.71
N LEU A 73 1.36 11.90 9.55
CA LEU A 73 1.80 10.54 9.18
C LEU A 73 3.31 10.54 8.91
N PRO A 74 4.16 10.69 9.94
CA PRO A 74 5.61 10.84 9.78
C PRO A 74 6.33 9.53 9.38
N GLY A 75 5.60 8.42 9.28
CA GLY A 75 6.12 7.08 9.02
C GLY A 75 5.87 6.11 10.17
N SER A 76 6.05 4.82 9.91
CA SER A 76 5.81 3.75 10.89
C SER A 76 7.07 3.32 11.62
N ARG A 77 8.25 3.74 11.14
CA ARG A 77 9.54 3.39 11.75
C ARG A 77 10.02 4.50 12.68
N ALA A 78 10.64 4.13 13.79
CA ALA A 78 11.21 5.09 14.75
C ALA A 78 12.18 6.10 14.08
N ALA A 79 12.97 5.66 13.11
CA ALA A 79 13.86 6.54 12.35
C ALA A 79 13.12 7.53 11.43
N GLU A 80 11.99 7.12 10.85
CA GLU A 80 11.14 7.99 10.03
C GLU A 80 10.49 9.05 10.93
N ILE A 81 9.92 8.63 12.07
CA ILE A 81 9.35 9.52 13.07
C ILE A 81 10.37 10.57 13.53
N LYS A 82 11.57 10.13 13.94
CA LYS A 82 12.64 11.03 14.40
C LYS A 82 13.07 12.04 13.32
N ARG A 83 12.97 11.69 12.03
CA ARG A 83 13.42 12.53 10.92
C ARG A 83 12.33 13.48 10.41
N HIS A 84 11.08 13.04 10.42
CA HIS A 84 9.97 13.73 9.76
C HIS A 84 9.06 14.49 10.72
N MET A 85 9.15 14.24 12.02
CA MET A 85 8.44 15.05 13.01
C MET A 85 9.09 16.45 13.08
N PRO A 86 8.29 17.54 13.09
CA PRO A 86 8.77 18.86 13.45
C PRO A 86 9.48 18.92 14.79
#